data_AF-A0A4R4NID7-F1
#
_entry.id   AF-A0A4R4NID7-F1
#
_cell.length_a   1.000
_cell.length_b   1.000
_cell.length_c   1.000
_cell.angle_alpha   90.00
_cell.angle_beta   90.00
_cell.angle_gamma   90.00
#
_symmetry.space_group_name_H-M   'P 1'
#
loop_
_entity.id
_entity.type
_entity.pdbx_description
1 polymer ?
#
loop_
_entity_poly.entity_id
_entity_poly.type
_entity_poly.pdbx_seq_one_letter_code
_entity_poly.pdbx_strand_id
1 'polypeptide(L)'
;MDPRALPPRLVIDPTLPPAISIELRSSPHLLRMARSGRQPDTTGHPALIFVLPGFLLVLSLLTRSPLLFLAGTGVGMIVLFRWMAQDTYSRSTRRKLRVAQAHADRYVLPEDLDHPCQMLLRRAQNAAEAVLGSRVHAAGLIDTVDNRVSLPEEVWQIAHRLRRLSAMHAEQGRIIPRELPAGMEDAFRPYTKALDAAWTSLARRVRHLEKYAKQVRKADKAYSAHRRLEALAARTPEYQALIADTVRDEMAYERVRELTDHAAHVRKMFEESILQARQAAGELIRDPLT
;
A
#
# COMPACT_ATOMS: atom_id res chain seq x y z
N MET A 1 -9.10 -19.10 -11.35
CA MET A 1 -8.87 -18.59 -9.99
C MET A 1 -7.44 -18.91 -9.63
N ASP A 2 -6.61 -17.91 -9.33
CA ASP A 2 -5.19 -18.14 -9.04
C ASP A 2 -4.95 -18.01 -7.52
N PRO A 3 -4.73 -19.13 -6.81
CA PRO A 3 -4.46 -19.12 -5.36
C PRO A 3 -3.11 -18.46 -5.00
N ARG A 4 -2.35 -17.97 -5.99
CA ARG A 4 -1.09 -17.22 -5.79
C ARG A 4 -1.25 -15.71 -5.83
N ALA A 5 -2.45 -15.19 -6.06
CA ALA A 5 -2.67 -13.75 -6.06
C ALA A 5 -2.50 -13.20 -4.64
N LEU A 6 -1.38 -12.50 -4.40
CA LEU A 6 -1.10 -11.86 -3.12
C LEU A 6 -2.25 -10.91 -2.73
N PRO A 7 -2.67 -10.89 -1.46
CA PRO A 7 -3.71 -9.98 -1.00
C PRO A 7 -3.30 -8.51 -1.25
N PRO A 8 -4.27 -7.59 -1.37
CA PRO A 8 -3.98 -6.17 -1.43
C PRO A 8 -3.17 -5.75 -0.20
N ARG A 9 -2.42 -4.65 -0.32
CA ARG A 9 -1.72 -4.06 0.83
C ARG A 9 -2.69 -3.22 1.66
N LEU A 10 -2.38 -3.03 2.95
CA LEU A 10 -3.05 -2.05 3.82
C LEU A 10 -3.07 -0.68 3.15
N VAL A 11 -4.26 -0.06 3.07
CA VAL A 11 -4.41 1.31 2.59
C VAL A 11 -4.80 2.20 3.76
N ILE A 12 -4.11 3.33 3.89
CA ILE A 12 -4.32 4.33 4.94
C ILE A 12 -4.69 5.64 4.26
N ASP A 13 -5.63 6.37 4.86
CA ASP A 13 -6.03 7.69 4.40
C ASP A 13 -4.81 8.63 4.31
N PRO A 14 -4.51 9.21 3.12
CA PRO A 14 -3.38 10.10 2.95
C PRO A 14 -3.56 11.45 3.67
N THR A 15 -4.77 11.81 4.07
CA THR A 15 -5.06 13.05 4.82
C THR A 15 -4.70 12.95 6.31
N LEU A 16 -4.39 11.75 6.81
CA LEU A 16 -4.01 11.55 8.20
C LEU A 16 -2.66 12.21 8.53
N PRO A 17 -2.51 12.77 9.74
CA PRO A 17 -1.23 13.29 10.22
C PRO A 17 -0.11 12.24 10.10
N PRO A 18 1.12 12.62 9.66
CA PRO A 18 2.22 11.69 9.44
C PRO A 18 2.57 10.84 10.66
N ALA A 19 2.49 11.41 11.87
CA ALA A 19 2.76 10.69 13.11
C ALA A 19 1.81 9.49 13.30
N ILE A 20 0.52 9.69 13.02
CA ILE A 20 -0.51 8.65 13.15
C ILE A 20 -0.35 7.62 12.03
N SER A 21 -0.14 8.06 10.78
CA SER A 21 -0.01 7.13 9.66
C SER A 21 1.22 6.22 9.79
N ILE A 22 2.35 6.72 10.30
CA ILE A 22 3.54 5.91 10.62
C ILE A 22 3.22 4.91 11.73
N GLU A 23 2.54 5.35 12.80
CA GLU A 23 2.17 4.49 13.91
C GLU A 23 1.27 3.34 13.45
N LEU A 24 0.25 3.63 12.63
CA LEU A 24 -0.64 2.62 12.05
C LEU A 24 0.11 1.64 11.13
N ARG A 25 1.04 2.12 10.28
CA ARG A 25 1.87 1.23 9.42
C ARG A 25 2.78 0.31 10.22
N SER A 26 3.32 0.79 11.35
CA SER A 26 4.28 0.05 12.16
C SER A 26 3.68 -1.18 12.84
N SER A 27 2.36 -1.21 13.06
CA SER A 27 1.70 -2.22 13.89
C SER A 27 0.48 -2.88 13.21
N PRO A 28 0.64 -3.62 12.10
CA PRO A 28 -0.49 -4.20 11.36
C PRO A 28 -1.32 -5.19 12.20
N HIS A 29 -0.67 -5.94 13.09
CA HIS A 29 -1.35 -6.88 13.97
C HIS A 29 -2.31 -6.18 14.96
N LEU A 30 -1.97 -4.98 15.43
CA LEU A 30 -2.83 -4.18 16.30
C LEU A 30 -4.05 -3.64 15.54
N LEU A 31 -3.92 -3.35 14.24
CA LEU A 31 -5.06 -2.94 13.42
C LEU A 31 -6.09 -4.07 13.28
N ARG A 32 -5.62 -5.31 13.11
CA ARG A 32 -6.50 -6.50 13.10
C ARG A 32 -7.16 -6.72 14.46
N MET A 33 -6.42 -6.53 15.56
CA MET A 33 -6.99 -6.60 16.91
C MET A 33 -8.05 -5.51 17.13
N ALA A 34 -7.77 -4.27 16.70
CA ALA A 34 -8.72 -3.17 16.77
C ALA A 34 -10.02 -3.48 16.01
N ARG A 35 -9.91 -4.09 14.81
CA ARG A 35 -11.08 -4.43 13.98
C ARG A 35 -11.88 -5.62 14.53
N SER A 36 -11.22 -6.64 15.07
CA SER A 36 -11.88 -7.81 15.65
C SER A 36 -12.51 -7.55 17.03
N GLY A 37 -12.34 -6.35 17.59
CA GLY A 37 -12.84 -6.00 18.93
C GLY A 37 -12.17 -6.77 20.07
N ARG A 38 -11.15 -7.59 19.79
CA ARG A 38 -10.40 -8.30 20.83
C ARG A 38 -9.61 -7.31 21.65
N GLN A 39 -9.91 -7.25 22.94
CA GLN A 39 -9.03 -6.61 23.91
C GLN A 39 -7.79 -7.50 24.09
N PRO A 40 -6.60 -6.92 24.28
CA PRO A 40 -5.43 -7.70 24.62
C PRO A 40 -5.71 -8.39 25.96
N ASP A 41 -5.68 -9.72 25.95
CA ASP A 41 -5.85 -10.54 27.15
C ASP A 41 -4.84 -10.09 28.20
N THR A 42 -5.32 -9.36 29.21
CA THR A 42 -4.54 -9.03 30.41
C THR A 42 -4.92 -9.99 31.53
N THR A 43 -5.02 -11.28 31.21
CA THR A 43 -5.28 -12.36 32.14
C THR A 43 -3.96 -12.91 32.68
N GLY A 44 -3.35 -12.09 33.53
CA GLY A 44 -2.38 -12.56 34.51
C GLY A 44 -2.51 -11.65 35.71
N HIS A 45 -3.14 -12.11 36.80
CA HIS A 45 -3.24 -11.34 38.04
C HIS A 45 -1.83 -10.95 38.48
N PRO A 46 -1.43 -9.67 38.43
CA PRO A 46 -0.06 -9.26 38.66
C PRO A 46 0.41 -9.60 40.08
N ALA A 47 -0.55 -9.69 41.02
CA ALA A 47 -0.32 -10.07 42.40
C ALA A 47 0.32 -11.46 42.57
N LEU A 48 0.00 -12.44 41.71
CA LEU A 48 0.54 -13.80 41.79
C LEU A 48 2.07 -13.84 41.55
N ILE A 49 2.61 -12.88 40.79
CA ILE A 49 4.04 -12.81 40.49
C ILE A 49 4.84 -12.32 41.72
N PHE A 50 4.19 -11.60 42.65
CA PHE A 50 4.81 -11.13 43.89
C PHE A 50 4.74 -12.13 45.05
N VAL A 51 3.96 -13.21 44.91
CA VAL A 51 3.79 -14.22 45.96
C VAL A 51 5.10 -14.92 46.29
N LEU A 52 5.88 -15.31 45.27
CA LEU A 52 7.14 -16.04 45.45
C LEU A 52 8.25 -15.21 46.12
N PRO A 53 8.56 -13.97 45.68
CA PRO A 53 9.54 -13.13 46.39
C PRO A 53 9.06 -12.70 47.78
N GLY A 54 7.75 -12.45 47.95
CA GLY A 54 7.15 -12.15 49.26
C GLY A 54 7.29 -13.32 50.24
N PHE A 55 7.03 -14.55 49.78
CA PHE A 55 7.19 -15.76 50.56
C PHE A 55 8.65 -16.02 50.98
N LEU A 56 9.62 -15.81 50.08
CA LEU A 56 11.04 -15.92 50.40
C LEU A 56 11.51 -14.90 51.44
N LEU A 57 10.97 -13.68 51.41
CA LEU A 57 11.25 -12.64 52.41
C LEU A 57 10.67 -13.00 53.80
N VAL A 58 9.44 -13.51 53.85
CA VAL A 58 8.81 -13.96 55.11
C VAL A 58 9.58 -15.16 55.70
N LEU A 59 9.98 -16.11 54.85
CA LEU A 59 10.77 -17.27 55.27
C LEU A 59 12.15 -16.83 55.79
N SER A 60 12.80 -15.88 55.13
CA SER A 60 14.06 -15.29 55.60
C SER A 60 13.94 -14.66 56.98
N LEU A 61 12.84 -13.95 57.26
CA LEU A 61 12.59 -13.34 58.57
C LEU A 61 12.43 -14.39 59.67
N LEU A 62 11.80 -15.52 59.33
CA LEU A 62 11.52 -16.61 60.27
C LEU A 62 12.75 -17.49 60.54
N THR A 63 13.58 -17.75 59.52
CA THR A 63 14.80 -18.58 59.64
C THR A 63 16.06 -17.76 59.96
N ARG A 64 15.96 -16.42 59.98
CA ARG A 64 17.05 -15.46 60.24
C ARG A 64 18.27 -15.66 59.35
N SER A 65 18.07 -16.14 58.12
CA SER A 65 19.15 -16.47 57.20
C SER A 65 19.41 -15.30 56.21
N PRO A 66 20.65 -14.79 56.13
CA PRO A 66 20.98 -13.68 55.23
C PRO A 66 20.95 -14.11 53.75
N LEU A 67 21.17 -15.39 53.46
CA LEU A 67 21.14 -15.96 52.11
C LEU A 67 19.74 -15.92 51.48
N LEU A 68 18.69 -16.23 52.25
CA LEU A 68 17.30 -16.15 51.76
C LEU A 68 16.85 -14.69 51.57
N PHE A 69 17.37 -13.77 52.39
CA PHE A 69 17.10 -12.35 52.24
C PHE A 69 17.61 -11.84 50.89
N LEU A 70 18.89 -12.11 50.58
CA LEU A 70 19.53 -11.68 49.33
C LEU A 70 18.83 -12.28 48.09
N ALA A 71 18.44 -13.56 48.17
CA ALA A 71 17.70 -14.25 47.11
C ALA A 71 16.29 -13.65 46.92
N GLY A 72 15.56 -13.38 48.01
CA GLY A 72 14.23 -12.75 47.96
C GLY A 72 14.27 -11.33 47.39
N THR A 73 15.25 -10.51 47.79
CA THR A 73 15.43 -9.16 47.23
C THR A 73 15.86 -9.20 45.77
N GLY A 74 16.74 -10.12 45.38
CA GLY A 74 17.18 -10.26 43.99
C GLY A 74 16.05 -10.68 43.05
N VAL A 75 15.29 -11.72 43.43
CA VAL A 75 14.11 -12.18 42.67
C VAL A 75 13.02 -11.11 42.65
N GLY A 76 12.77 -10.44 43.78
CA GLY A 76 11.83 -9.32 43.88
C GLY A 76 12.20 -8.17 42.94
N MET A 77 13.49 -7.81 42.85
CA MET A 77 13.97 -6.75 41.96
C MET A 77 13.79 -7.13 40.49
N ILE A 78 14.08 -8.38 40.11
CA ILE A 78 13.85 -8.89 38.73
C ILE A 78 12.36 -8.87 38.39
N VAL A 79 11.50 -9.30 39.32
CA VAL A 79 10.03 -9.26 39.14
C VAL A 79 9.53 -7.82 38.99
N LEU A 80 10.02 -6.90 39.82
CA LEU A 80 9.66 -5.48 39.77
C LEU A 80 10.11 -4.84 38.45
N PHE A 81 11.34 -5.13 38.00
CA PHE A 81 11.87 -4.65 36.73
C PHE A 81 11.06 -5.20 35.55
N ARG A 82 10.73 -6.50 35.59
CA ARG A 82 9.88 -7.15 34.57
C ARG A 82 8.47 -6.58 34.57
N TRP A 83 7.90 -6.28 35.73
CA TRP A 83 6.59 -5.62 35.87
C TRP A 83 6.62 -4.18 35.33
N MET A 84 7.64 -3.38 35.68
CA MET A 84 7.80 -2.03 35.14
C MET A 84 7.98 -2.03 33.62
N ALA A 85 8.81 -2.94 33.10
CA ALA A 85 8.99 -3.11 31.65
C ALA A 85 7.68 -3.53 30.96
N GLN A 86 6.95 -4.48 31.56
CA GLN A 86 5.70 -5.00 31.02
C GLN A 86 4.53 -3.99 31.12
N ASP A 87 4.45 -3.21 32.20
CA ASP A 87 3.44 -2.16 32.37
C ASP A 87 3.65 -1.04 31.35
N THR A 88 4.89 -0.57 31.18
CA THR A 88 5.24 0.43 30.16
C THR A 88 4.93 -0.07 28.75
N TYR A 89 5.28 -1.33 28.45
CA TYR A 89 4.94 -1.97 27.17
C TYR A 89 3.42 -2.07 26.97
N SER A 90 2.68 -2.54 27.98
CA SER A 90 1.22 -2.72 27.92
C SER A 90 0.48 -1.39 27.74
N ARG A 91 0.92 -0.31 28.41
CA ARG A 91 0.36 1.04 28.25
C ARG A 91 0.59 1.57 26.84
N SER A 92 1.78 1.36 26.28
CA SER A 92 2.09 1.76 24.92
C SER A 92 1.23 1.02 23.90
N THR A 93 1.04 -0.30 24.07
CA THR A 93 0.21 -1.13 23.20
C THR A 93 -1.26 -0.77 23.31
N ARG A 94 -1.77 -0.50 24.53
CA ARG A 94 -3.14 -0.01 24.74
C ARG A 94 -3.36 1.35 24.09
N ARG A 95 -2.39 2.28 24.17
CA ARG A 95 -2.47 3.57 23.50
C ARG A 95 -2.54 3.40 21.98
N LYS A 96 -1.65 2.58 21.40
CA LYS A 96 -1.67 2.24 19.97
C LYS A 96 -2.99 1.62 19.53
N LEU A 97 -3.53 0.70 20.33
CA LEU A 97 -4.82 0.08 20.06
C LEU A 97 -5.97 1.09 20.09
N ARG A 98 -5.99 2.01 21.07
CA ARG A 98 -6.99 3.08 21.11
C ARG A 98 -6.89 4.00 19.91
N VAL A 99 -5.68 4.37 19.49
CA VAL A 99 -5.46 5.17 18.27
C VAL A 99 -5.98 4.43 17.04
N ALA A 100 -5.67 3.13 16.91
CA ALA A 100 -6.21 2.30 15.84
C ALA A 100 -7.75 2.22 15.87
N GLN A 101 -8.36 2.06 17.04
CA GLN A 101 -9.82 2.04 17.18
C GLN A 101 -10.45 3.40 16.86
N ALA A 102 -9.86 4.50 17.33
CA ALA A 102 -10.35 5.86 17.08
C ALA A 102 -10.31 6.24 15.58
N HIS A 103 -9.40 5.63 14.82
CA HIS A 103 -9.25 5.86 13.38
C HIS A 103 -9.61 4.62 12.54
N ALA A 104 -10.54 3.79 13.02
CA ALA A 104 -10.95 2.55 12.35
C ALA A 104 -11.61 2.75 10.97
N ASP A 105 -12.06 3.97 10.68
CA ASP A 105 -12.61 4.41 9.39
C ASP A 105 -11.53 4.91 8.41
N ARG A 106 -10.32 5.19 8.90
CA ARG A 106 -9.19 5.80 8.16
C ARG A 106 -8.13 4.80 7.69
N TYR A 107 -8.39 3.52 7.83
CA TYR A 107 -7.61 2.46 7.19
C TYR A 107 -8.51 1.33 6.68
N VAL A 108 -8.05 0.66 5.62
CA VAL A 108 -8.71 -0.51 5.03
C VAL A 108 -7.73 -1.69 5.06
N LEU A 109 -8.12 -2.73 5.79
CA LEU A 109 -7.40 -3.99 5.86
C LEU A 109 -7.84 -4.91 4.71
N PRO A 110 -6.95 -5.77 4.18
CA PRO A 110 -7.32 -6.79 3.20
C PRO A 110 -8.45 -7.71 3.70
N GLU A 111 -8.46 -7.99 5.00
CA GLU A 111 -9.45 -8.83 5.66
C GLU A 111 -10.84 -8.17 5.73
N ASP A 112 -10.95 -6.85 5.52
CA ASP A 112 -12.24 -6.14 5.47
C ASP A 112 -12.94 -6.29 4.11
N LEU A 113 -12.26 -6.88 3.12
CA LEU A 113 -12.71 -6.93 1.73
C LEU A 113 -13.06 -8.37 1.33
N ASP A 114 -14.12 -8.53 0.55
CA ASP A 114 -14.41 -9.77 -0.14
C ASP A 114 -13.35 -10.08 -1.21
N HIS A 115 -13.26 -11.33 -1.66
CA HIS A 115 -12.21 -11.75 -2.60
C HIS A 115 -12.22 -10.96 -3.93
N PRO A 116 -13.37 -10.70 -4.58
CA PRO A 116 -13.42 -9.83 -5.75
C PRO A 116 -12.89 -8.41 -5.49
N CYS A 117 -13.30 -7.77 -4.38
CA CYS A 117 -12.85 -6.45 -4.00
C CYS A 117 -11.36 -6.41 -3.68
N GLN A 118 -10.82 -7.46 -3.05
CA GLN A 118 -9.38 -7.60 -2.81
C GLN A 118 -8.59 -7.57 -4.12
N MET A 119 -9.02 -8.33 -5.13
CA MET A 119 -8.37 -8.37 -6.44
C MET A 119 -8.46 -7.03 -7.16
N LEU A 120 -9.61 -6.36 -7.09
CA LEU A 120 -9.80 -5.06 -7.72
C LEU A 120 -8.93 -3.97 -7.07
N LEU A 121 -8.84 -3.96 -5.73
CA LEU A 121 -7.95 -3.04 -5.01
C LEU A 121 -6.48 -3.31 -5.33
N ARG A 122 -6.07 -4.59 -5.40
CA ARG A 122 -4.70 -4.96 -5.74
C ARG A 122 -4.29 -4.43 -7.13
N ARG A 123 -5.20 -4.52 -8.10
CA ARG A 123 -5.00 -3.97 -9.45
C ARG A 123 -4.81 -2.45 -9.42
N ALA A 124 -5.64 -1.73 -8.68
CA ALA A 124 -5.51 -0.28 -8.51
C ALA A 124 -4.15 0.10 -7.88
N GLN A 125 -3.74 -0.60 -6.82
CA GLN A 125 -2.46 -0.39 -6.15
C GLN A 125 -1.28 -0.62 -7.10
N ASN A 126 -1.29 -1.72 -7.86
CA ASN A 126 -0.24 -2.03 -8.83
C ASN A 126 -0.16 -0.98 -9.95
N ALA A 127 -1.30 -0.45 -10.39
CA ALA A 127 -1.35 0.59 -11.41
C ALA A 127 -0.75 1.91 -10.89
N ALA A 128 -1.14 2.34 -9.68
CA ALA A 128 -0.57 3.53 -9.04
C ALA A 128 0.94 3.38 -8.78
N GLU A 129 1.38 2.23 -8.28
CA GLU A 129 2.81 1.93 -8.04
C GLU A 129 3.60 1.96 -9.35
N ALA A 130 3.05 1.42 -10.45
CA ALA A 130 3.71 1.46 -11.75
C ALA A 130 3.88 2.88 -12.30
N VAL A 131 2.96 3.79 -12.00
CA VAL A 131 3.08 5.21 -12.39
C VAL A 131 4.13 5.90 -11.53
N LEU A 132 4.00 5.82 -10.20
CA LEU A 132 4.88 6.49 -9.25
C LEU A 132 6.34 5.99 -9.33
N GLY A 133 6.53 4.71 -9.64
CA GLY A 133 7.84 4.08 -9.82
C GLY A 133 8.45 4.23 -11.22
N SER A 134 7.77 4.89 -12.15
CA SER A 134 8.30 5.08 -13.51
C SER A 134 9.44 6.11 -13.54
N ARG A 135 10.39 5.94 -14.46
CA ARG A 135 11.50 6.89 -14.65
C ARG A 135 11.01 8.20 -15.23
N VAL A 136 9.99 8.18 -16.07
CA VAL A 136 9.33 9.40 -16.59
C VAL A 136 8.70 10.23 -15.47
N HIS A 137 8.12 9.59 -14.45
CA HIS A 137 7.68 10.27 -13.23
C HIS A 137 8.87 10.80 -12.43
N ALA A 138 9.90 9.98 -12.18
CA ALA A 138 11.09 10.42 -11.46
C ALA A 138 11.82 11.60 -12.15
N ALA A 139 11.77 11.66 -13.48
CA ALA A 139 12.38 12.70 -14.30
C ALA A 139 11.54 13.98 -14.47
N GLY A 140 10.35 14.06 -13.86
CA GLY A 140 9.54 15.29 -13.93
C GLY A 140 8.74 15.49 -15.23
N LEU A 141 8.64 14.47 -16.09
CA LEU A 141 8.08 14.63 -17.44
C LEU A 141 6.54 14.56 -17.48
N ILE A 142 5.97 13.94 -16.46
CA ILE A 142 4.53 13.94 -16.15
C ILE A 142 4.31 14.70 -14.84
N ASP A 143 3.11 15.22 -14.57
CA ASP A 143 2.84 16.05 -13.38
C ASP A 143 3.17 15.33 -12.06
N THR A 144 4.37 15.53 -11.54
CA THR A 144 4.89 14.74 -10.42
C THR A 144 4.24 15.10 -9.09
N VAL A 145 3.94 16.39 -8.89
CA VAL A 145 3.31 16.89 -7.67
C VAL A 145 1.88 16.37 -7.58
N ASP A 146 1.11 16.51 -8.66
CA ASP A 146 -0.27 16.04 -8.72
C ASP A 146 -0.35 14.51 -8.59
N ASN A 147 0.48 13.77 -9.33
CA ASN A 147 0.48 12.29 -9.24
C ASN A 147 0.84 11.77 -7.84
N ARG A 148 1.75 12.42 -7.10
CA ARG A 148 2.15 11.98 -5.74
C ARG A 148 1.06 12.19 -4.70
N VAL A 149 0.14 13.12 -4.92
CA VAL A 149 -0.96 13.42 -3.98
C VAL A 149 -2.23 12.72 -4.43
N SER A 150 -2.60 12.88 -5.69
CA SER A 150 -3.87 12.44 -6.27
C SER A 150 -3.95 10.92 -6.44
N LEU A 151 -2.84 10.22 -6.77
CA LEU A 151 -2.89 8.75 -6.93
C LEU A 151 -3.09 8.01 -5.59
N PRO A 152 -2.36 8.33 -4.50
CA PRO A 152 -2.68 7.75 -3.19
C PRO A 152 -4.10 8.05 -2.73
N GLU A 153 -4.61 9.26 -2.99
CA GLU A 153 -5.99 9.64 -2.67
C GLU A 153 -7.01 8.81 -3.46
N GLU A 154 -6.81 8.64 -4.76
CA GLU A 154 -7.69 7.80 -5.58
C GLU A 154 -7.69 6.34 -5.13
N VAL A 155 -6.51 5.78 -4.80
CA VAL A 155 -6.42 4.42 -4.24
C VAL A 155 -7.16 4.31 -2.90
N TRP A 156 -7.05 5.34 -2.05
CA TRP A 156 -7.79 5.40 -0.79
C TRP A 156 -9.31 5.45 -1.00
N GLN A 157 -9.80 6.32 -1.89
CA GLN A 157 -11.23 6.42 -2.20
C GLN A 157 -11.79 5.11 -2.76
N ILE A 158 -11.04 4.45 -3.65
CA ILE A 158 -11.39 3.12 -4.17
C ILE A 158 -11.42 2.10 -3.02
N ALA A 159 -10.39 2.03 -2.18
CA ALA A 159 -10.33 1.10 -1.05
C ALA A 159 -11.50 1.28 -0.07
N HIS A 160 -11.79 2.53 0.29
CA HIS A 160 -12.86 2.86 1.22
C HIS A 160 -14.25 2.46 0.69
N ARG A 161 -14.51 2.71 -0.60
CA ARG A 161 -15.76 2.31 -1.26
C ARG A 161 -15.89 0.80 -1.41
N LEU A 162 -14.79 0.11 -1.75
CA LEU A 162 -14.77 -1.35 -1.81
C LEU A 162 -15.04 -1.98 -0.44
N ARG A 163 -14.50 -1.41 0.65
CA ARG A 163 -14.82 -1.85 2.01
C ARG A 163 -16.32 -1.73 2.29
N ARG A 164 -16.94 -0.60 1.92
CA ARG A 164 -18.39 -0.42 2.08
C ARG A 164 -19.20 -1.41 1.26
N LEU A 165 -18.77 -1.68 0.02
CA LEU A 165 -19.40 -2.68 -0.85
C LEU A 165 -19.31 -4.09 -0.25
N SER A 166 -18.13 -4.50 0.22
CA SER A 166 -17.95 -5.80 0.88
C SER A 166 -18.75 -5.94 2.18
N ALA A 167 -18.86 -4.86 2.97
CA ALA A 167 -19.71 -4.85 4.15
C ALA A 167 -21.19 -5.04 3.77
N MET A 168 -21.68 -4.34 2.75
CA MET A 168 -23.04 -4.50 2.24
C MET A 168 -23.29 -5.91 1.67
N HIS A 169 -22.32 -6.50 0.96
CA HIS A 169 -22.41 -7.90 0.52
C HIS A 169 -22.52 -8.87 1.70
N ALA A 170 -21.73 -8.67 2.76
CA ALA A 170 -21.77 -9.52 3.94
C ALA A 170 -23.10 -9.38 4.71
N GLU A 171 -23.65 -8.16 4.79
CA GLU A 171 -24.98 -7.90 5.37
C GLU A 171 -26.09 -8.54 4.53
N GLN A 172 -26.05 -8.38 3.21
CA GLN A 172 -27.02 -9.01 2.31
C GLN A 172 -27.00 -10.54 2.44
N GLY A 173 -25.82 -11.16 2.52
CA GLY A 173 -25.69 -12.60 2.74
C GLY A 173 -26.17 -13.09 4.11
N ARG A 174 -26.30 -12.21 5.10
CA ARG A 174 -26.89 -12.51 6.41
C ARG A 174 -28.41 -12.37 6.42
N ILE A 175 -28.93 -11.38 5.70
CA ILE A 175 -30.35 -11.04 5.67
C ILE A 175 -31.11 -11.93 4.68
N ILE A 176 -30.50 -12.23 3.53
CA ILE A 176 -31.13 -13.04 2.49
C ILE A 176 -30.93 -14.53 2.79
N PRO A 177 -32.02 -15.30 2.99
CA PRO A 177 -31.93 -16.75 3.12
C PRO A 177 -31.33 -17.38 1.85
N ARG A 178 -30.57 -18.49 2.00
CA ARG A 178 -29.98 -19.20 0.86
C ARG A 178 -31.01 -19.69 -0.16
N GLU A 179 -32.24 -19.95 0.29
CA GLU A 179 -33.38 -20.30 -0.54
C GLU A 179 -34.42 -19.18 -0.39
N LEU A 180 -34.53 -18.31 -1.41
CA LEU A 180 -35.59 -17.31 -1.43
C LEU A 180 -36.93 -18.01 -1.72
N PRO A 181 -38.00 -17.70 -0.98
CA PRO A 181 -39.35 -18.06 -1.36
C PRO A 181 -39.67 -17.49 -2.75
N ALA A 182 -40.28 -18.31 -3.61
CA ALA A 182 -40.72 -17.89 -4.94
C ALA A 182 -41.62 -16.63 -4.83
N GLY A 183 -41.26 -15.57 -5.56
CA GLY A 183 -41.98 -14.29 -5.56
C GLY A 183 -41.35 -13.17 -4.71
N MET A 184 -40.34 -13.46 -3.86
CA MET A 184 -39.62 -12.43 -3.10
C MET A 184 -38.37 -11.90 -3.83
N GLU A 185 -37.95 -12.54 -4.93
CA GLU A 185 -36.80 -12.14 -5.75
C GLU A 185 -36.94 -10.72 -6.31
N ASP A 186 -38.15 -10.33 -6.72
CA ASP A 186 -38.45 -9.00 -7.24
C ASP A 186 -38.20 -7.90 -6.20
N ALA A 187 -38.39 -8.20 -4.91
CA ALA A 187 -38.17 -7.25 -3.82
C ALA A 187 -36.67 -6.96 -3.57
N PHE A 188 -35.80 -7.95 -3.81
CA PHE A 188 -34.34 -7.79 -3.63
C PHE A 188 -33.62 -7.30 -4.90
N ARG A 189 -34.25 -7.41 -6.07
CA ARG A 189 -33.67 -6.99 -7.36
C ARG A 189 -33.11 -5.56 -7.37
N PRO A 190 -33.77 -4.53 -6.79
CA PRO A 190 -33.22 -3.17 -6.77
C PRO A 190 -31.91 -3.06 -5.99
N TYR A 191 -31.79 -3.77 -4.87
CA TYR A 191 -30.59 -3.76 -4.02
C TYR A 191 -29.40 -4.42 -4.72
N THR A 192 -29.62 -5.60 -5.31
CA THR A 192 -28.57 -6.28 -6.09
C THR A 192 -28.13 -5.42 -7.28
N LYS A 193 -29.07 -4.80 -8.01
CA LYS A 193 -28.74 -3.88 -9.11
C LYS A 193 -27.91 -2.68 -8.65
N ALA A 194 -28.21 -2.11 -7.48
CA ALA A 194 -27.47 -0.98 -6.94
C ALA A 194 -26.02 -1.38 -6.58
N LEU A 195 -25.82 -2.56 -6.00
CA LEU A 195 -24.48 -3.08 -5.67
C LEU A 195 -23.69 -3.43 -6.94
N ASP A 196 -24.33 -4.04 -7.95
CA ASP A 196 -23.71 -4.30 -9.25
C ASP A 196 -23.32 -3.00 -9.98
N ALA A 197 -24.15 -1.97 -9.89
CA ALA A 197 -23.84 -0.65 -10.45
C ALA A 197 -22.63 -0.02 -9.74
N ALA A 198 -22.58 -0.09 -8.41
CA ALA A 198 -21.45 0.38 -7.61
C ALA A 198 -20.15 -0.38 -7.95
N TRP A 199 -20.22 -1.71 -8.04
CA TRP A 199 -19.10 -2.56 -8.49
C TRP A 199 -18.62 -2.16 -9.89
N THR A 200 -19.55 -2.01 -10.83
CA THR A 200 -19.23 -1.68 -12.23
C THR A 200 -18.55 -0.32 -12.35
N SER A 201 -19.03 0.68 -11.59
CA SER A 201 -18.42 2.01 -11.51
C SER A 201 -16.99 1.96 -10.96
N LEU A 202 -16.79 1.28 -9.83
CA LEU A 202 -15.45 1.09 -9.25
C LEU A 202 -14.51 0.35 -10.19
N ALA A 203 -14.99 -0.71 -10.83
CA ALA A 203 -14.21 -1.46 -11.81
C ALA A 203 -13.83 -0.61 -13.03
N ARG A 204 -14.69 0.32 -13.47
CA ARG A 204 -14.38 1.28 -14.54
C ARG A 204 -13.28 2.24 -14.13
N ARG A 205 -13.37 2.81 -12.92
CA ARG A 205 -12.32 3.70 -12.38
C ARG A 205 -10.96 3.00 -12.32
N VAL A 206 -10.90 1.75 -11.82
CA VAL A 206 -9.65 0.98 -11.82
C VAL A 206 -9.13 0.72 -13.23
N ARG A 207 -10.00 0.43 -14.21
CA ARG A 207 -9.59 0.28 -15.62
C ARG A 207 -8.99 1.57 -16.18
N HIS A 208 -9.53 2.74 -15.84
CA HIS A 208 -8.94 4.02 -16.26
C HIS A 208 -7.54 4.19 -15.66
N LEU A 209 -7.37 3.86 -14.38
CA LEU A 209 -6.07 3.94 -13.70
C LEU A 209 -5.05 2.97 -14.33
N GLU A 210 -5.48 1.77 -14.70
CA GLU A 210 -4.64 0.81 -15.42
C GLU A 210 -4.28 1.29 -16.84
N LYS A 211 -5.23 1.91 -17.56
CA LYS A 211 -4.99 2.51 -18.87
C LYS A 211 -3.91 3.59 -18.77
N TYR A 212 -4.01 4.47 -17.78
CA TYR A 212 -2.99 5.47 -17.49
C TYR A 212 -1.64 4.85 -17.18
N ALA A 213 -1.58 3.88 -16.27
CA ALA A 213 -0.35 3.15 -15.95
C ALA A 213 0.27 2.49 -17.19
N LYS A 214 -0.55 1.95 -18.10
CA LYS A 214 -0.09 1.39 -19.37
C LYS A 214 0.55 2.46 -20.28
N GLN A 215 -0.04 3.65 -20.37
CA GLN A 215 0.54 4.75 -21.15
C GLN A 215 1.83 5.27 -20.53
N VAL A 216 1.89 5.41 -19.20
CA VAL A 216 3.12 5.77 -18.49
C VAL A 216 4.23 4.76 -18.74
N ARG A 217 3.94 3.45 -18.74
CA ARG A 217 4.93 2.42 -19.09
C ARG A 217 5.42 2.52 -20.53
N LYS A 218 4.59 2.92 -21.49
CA LYS A 218 5.04 3.16 -22.87
C LYS A 218 5.97 4.35 -22.94
N ALA A 219 5.59 5.45 -22.29
CA ALA A 219 6.43 6.64 -22.18
C ALA A 219 7.76 6.32 -21.49
N ASP A 220 7.74 5.48 -20.45
CA ASP A 220 8.94 5.03 -19.75
C ASP A 220 9.91 4.26 -20.65
N LYS A 221 9.38 3.37 -21.50
CA LYS A 221 10.17 2.66 -22.52
C LYS A 221 10.78 3.64 -23.52
N ALA A 222 9.98 4.56 -24.07
CA ALA A 222 10.46 5.56 -25.02
C ALA A 222 11.53 6.47 -24.40
N TYR A 223 11.33 6.91 -23.16
CA TYR A 223 12.29 7.69 -22.39
C TYR A 223 13.60 6.93 -22.19
N SER A 224 13.52 5.64 -21.84
CA SER A 224 14.71 4.81 -21.67
C SER A 224 15.51 4.63 -22.97
N ALA A 225 14.83 4.53 -24.11
CA ALA A 225 15.46 4.48 -25.43
C ALA A 225 16.11 5.82 -25.78
N HIS A 226 15.41 6.93 -25.56
CA HIS A 226 15.93 8.28 -25.76
C HIS A 226 17.20 8.52 -24.95
N ARG A 227 17.21 8.18 -23.66
CA ARG A 227 18.40 8.34 -22.80
C ARG A 227 19.59 7.50 -23.23
N ARG A 228 19.35 6.31 -23.80
CA ARG A 228 20.42 5.47 -24.37
C ARG A 228 21.01 6.10 -25.63
N LEU A 229 20.16 6.69 -26.48
CA LEU A 229 20.61 7.39 -27.67
C LEU A 229 21.36 8.68 -27.34
N GLU A 230 20.93 9.45 -26.35
CA GLU A 230 21.69 10.60 -25.85
C GLU A 230 23.08 10.18 -25.35
N ALA A 231 23.15 9.08 -24.59
CA ALA A 231 24.43 8.56 -24.11
C ALA A 231 25.35 8.08 -25.25
N LEU A 232 24.78 7.54 -26.34
CA LEU A 232 25.52 7.16 -27.54
C LEU A 232 25.97 8.39 -28.32
N ALA A 233 25.09 9.37 -28.51
CA ALA A 233 25.36 10.64 -29.19
C ALA A 233 26.49 11.42 -28.50
N ALA A 234 26.52 11.40 -27.16
CA ALA A 234 27.61 12.00 -26.39
C ALA A 234 28.98 11.36 -26.66
N ARG A 235 29.01 10.08 -27.06
CA ARG A 235 30.24 9.36 -27.44
C ARG A 235 30.52 9.41 -28.94
N THR A 236 29.57 9.89 -29.76
CA THR A 236 29.72 9.97 -31.22
C THR A 236 30.93 10.79 -31.67
N PRO A 237 31.35 11.89 -31.02
CA PRO A 237 32.58 12.60 -31.41
C PRO A 237 33.85 11.74 -31.30
N GLU A 238 33.94 10.88 -30.27
CA GLU A 238 35.07 9.96 -30.10
C GLU A 238 35.05 8.86 -31.17
N TYR A 239 33.86 8.35 -31.52
CA TYR A 239 33.70 7.41 -32.63
C TYR A 239 34.00 8.05 -34.00
N GLN A 240 33.58 9.30 -34.22
CA GLN A 240 33.87 10.04 -35.44
C GLN A 240 35.36 10.33 -35.59
N ALA A 241 36.05 10.70 -34.49
CA ALA A 241 37.50 10.86 -34.48
C ALA A 241 38.22 9.54 -34.77
N LEU A 242 37.79 8.43 -34.15
CA LEU A 242 38.35 7.11 -34.40
C LEU A 242 38.15 6.66 -35.85
N ILE A 243 36.97 6.90 -36.44
CA ILE A 243 36.69 6.57 -37.85
C ILE A 243 37.51 7.47 -38.80
N ALA A 244 37.61 8.77 -38.52
CA ALA A 244 38.40 9.69 -39.34
C ALA A 244 39.90 9.33 -39.36
N ASP A 245 40.42 8.80 -38.25
CA ASP A 245 41.80 8.29 -38.14
C ASP A 245 41.98 6.90 -38.78
N THR A 246 40.92 6.13 -39.00
CA THR A 246 41.04 4.71 -39.43
C THR A 246 40.48 4.41 -40.83
N VAL A 247 39.56 5.19 -41.38
CA VAL A 247 38.85 4.87 -42.63
C VAL A 247 38.52 6.14 -43.44
N ARG A 248 38.95 6.17 -44.71
CA ARG A 248 38.75 7.29 -45.65
C ARG A 248 37.54 7.08 -46.59
N ASP A 249 36.50 6.35 -46.16
CA ASP A 249 35.39 5.88 -47.03
C ASP A 249 34.01 6.52 -46.75
N GLU A 250 33.29 6.79 -47.83
CA GLU A 250 31.90 7.29 -47.91
C GLU A 250 30.87 6.42 -47.16
N MET A 251 31.10 5.11 -47.03
CA MET A 251 30.21 4.18 -46.33
C MET A 251 30.08 4.48 -44.82
N ALA A 252 31.09 5.13 -44.21
CA ALA A 252 31.03 5.54 -42.82
C ALA A 252 30.08 6.74 -42.61
N TYR A 253 29.98 7.62 -43.61
CA TYR A 253 29.07 8.77 -43.59
C TYR A 253 27.60 8.35 -43.66
N GLU A 254 27.26 7.36 -44.48
CA GLU A 254 25.89 6.84 -44.59
C GLU A 254 25.42 6.21 -43.27
N ARG A 255 26.27 5.42 -42.62
CA ARG A 255 25.93 4.76 -41.35
C ARG A 255 25.70 5.76 -40.20
N VAL A 256 26.45 6.85 -40.16
CA VAL A 256 26.23 7.94 -39.18
C VAL A 256 24.92 8.69 -39.46
N ARG A 257 24.56 8.88 -40.74
CA ARG A 257 23.29 9.49 -41.14
C ARG A 257 22.09 8.64 -40.73
N GLU A 258 22.14 7.32 -40.98
CA GLU A 258 21.09 6.37 -40.56
C GLU A 258 20.88 6.37 -39.04
N LEU A 259 21.95 6.45 -38.25
CA LEU A 259 21.88 6.54 -36.79
C LEU A 259 21.23 7.85 -36.33
N THR A 260 21.49 8.95 -37.03
CA THR A 260 20.91 10.27 -36.74
C THR A 260 19.41 10.29 -37.06
N ASP A 261 19.00 9.70 -38.19
CA ASP A 261 17.59 9.59 -38.58
C ASP A 261 16.81 8.68 -37.62
N HIS A 262 17.40 7.57 -37.17
CA HIS A 262 16.84 6.74 -36.11
C HIS A 262 16.65 7.52 -34.80
N ALA A 263 17.62 8.35 -34.43
CA ALA A 263 17.52 9.18 -33.22
C ALA A 263 16.39 10.22 -33.32
N ALA A 264 16.22 10.86 -34.48
CA ALA A 264 15.12 11.78 -34.72
C ALA A 264 13.75 11.09 -34.63
N HIS A 265 13.61 9.88 -35.20
CA HIS A 265 12.38 9.09 -35.12
C HIS A 265 12.03 8.72 -33.67
N VAL A 266 13.02 8.27 -32.88
CA VAL A 266 12.81 7.92 -31.46
C VAL A 266 12.42 9.12 -30.62
N ARG A 267 12.98 10.31 -30.89
CA ARG A 267 12.60 11.56 -30.21
C ARG A 267 11.14 11.93 -30.47
N LYS A 268 10.68 11.84 -31.72
CA LYS A 268 9.28 12.11 -32.08
C LYS A 268 8.32 11.14 -31.39
N MET A 269 8.65 9.84 -31.39
CA MET A 269 7.88 8.82 -30.68
C MET A 269 7.82 9.08 -29.16
N PHE A 270 8.91 9.58 -28.58
CA PHE A 270 8.95 9.97 -27.17
C PHE A 270 8.01 11.15 -26.87
N GLU A 271 8.08 12.23 -27.65
CA GLU A 271 7.21 13.41 -27.51
C GLU A 271 5.73 13.04 -27.61
N GLU A 272 5.36 12.25 -28.62
CA GLU A 272 3.98 11.75 -28.79
C GLU A 272 3.54 10.89 -27.60
N SER A 273 4.42 10.03 -27.07
CA SER A 273 4.12 9.18 -25.92
C SER A 273 3.89 9.97 -24.63
N ILE A 274 4.63 11.06 -24.41
CA ILE A 274 4.45 11.97 -23.26
C ILE A 274 3.13 12.72 -23.38
N LEU A 275 2.80 13.20 -24.58
CA LEU A 275 1.53 13.89 -24.81
C LEU A 275 0.33 12.98 -24.55
N GLN A 276 0.38 11.73 -25.02
CA GLN A 276 -0.66 10.73 -24.72
C GLN A 276 -0.76 10.40 -23.23
N ALA A 277 0.38 10.34 -22.51
CA ALA A 277 0.38 10.10 -21.06
C ALA A 277 -0.27 11.26 -20.30
N ARG A 278 0.02 12.51 -20.68
CA ARG A 278 -0.60 13.71 -20.09
C ARG A 278 -2.11 13.79 -20.37
N GLN A 279 -2.53 13.46 -21.60
CA GLN A 279 -3.96 13.40 -21.94
C GLN A 279 -4.69 12.33 -21.11
N ALA A 280 -4.10 11.14 -20.95
CA ALA A 280 -4.68 10.08 -20.12
C ALA A 280 -4.76 10.45 -18.63
N ALA A 281 -3.80 11.23 -18.12
CA ALA A 281 -3.90 11.80 -16.77
C ALA A 281 -5.06 12.80 -16.66
N GLY A 282 -5.22 13.66 -17.68
CA GLY A 282 -6.37 14.57 -17.77
C GLY A 282 -7.72 13.85 -17.79
N GLU A 283 -7.85 12.73 -18.52
CA GLU A 283 -9.05 11.88 -18.52
C GLU A 283 -9.36 11.30 -17.13
N LEU A 284 -8.33 10.92 -16.36
CA LEU A 284 -8.51 10.41 -15.00
C LEU A 284 -9.05 11.47 -14.04
N ILE A 285 -8.54 12.71 -14.13
CA ILE A 285 -8.90 13.81 -13.23
C ILE A 285 -10.29 14.38 -13.59
N ARG A 286 -10.64 14.38 -14.88
CA ARG A 286 -11.91 14.93 -15.42
C ARG A 286 -13.11 13.99 -15.33
N ASP A 287 -13.01 12.85 -14.66
CA ASP A 287 -14.16 12.00 -14.34
C ASP A 287 -14.56 12.24 -12.86
N PRO A 288 -15.02 13.45 -12.49
CA PRO A 288 -15.45 13.72 -11.14
C PRO A 288 -16.72 12.92 -10.85
N LEU A 289 -16.79 12.51 -9.60
CA LEU A 289 -17.92 11.85 -8.95
C LEU A 289 -19.26 12.50 -9.33
N THR A 290 -19.99 11.87 -10.25
CA THR A 290 -21.44 12.02 -10.39
C THR A 290 -22.08 10.65 -10.23
#